data_AF-A0A0D0N8X4-F1
#
_entry.id   AF-A0A0D0N8X4-F1
#
_cell.length_a   1.000
_cell.length_b   1.000
_cell.length_c   1.000
_cell.angle_alpha   90.00
_cell.angle_beta   90.00
_cell.angle_gamma   90.00
#
_symmetry.space_group_name_H-M   'P 1'
#
loop_
_entity.id
_entity.type
_entity.pdbx_description
1 polymer ?
#
loop_
_entity_poly.entity_id
_entity_poly.type
_entity_poly.pdbx_seq_one_letter_code
_entity_poly.pdbx_strand_id
1 'polypeptide(L)'
;MSALWWPLPIGTLLFLAVMRWLTPRIPACDGTEPLTVAELPPVMVQLLLGKGRLPVAAIEDALEELASEGSVRFLELPGGIRAVAPAEGPAPRPSRRYGELVLRRIERRRGAMDAVPVEALGPGNGEFDAWWEEYTAAVGAVAACSGLLRRREPAPDALSVGAVVLGFSSWLAYGALGMSSFAERTAAALGATTVAVAAAFAVLPEVRLTRAGREAAARWRKAGGSPRPAALPADRDTAWSALGGRWRKVEIEPAGRRDRKKREYPVAVSFDGEVLRRWTVTRDTDHSTVRTYYAAFDDGDSPQAWTFRLAKQQYDSLSAGDRPHVEGDPQRRALTAPLRRSPDPGGISG
;
A
#
# COMPACT_ATOMS: atom_id res chain seq x y z
N MET A 1 28.89 -41.19 -30.24
CA MET A 1 27.71 -41.07 -29.35
C MET A 1 28.05 -40.06 -28.27
N SER A 2 27.85 -38.78 -28.55
CA SER A 2 28.10 -37.71 -27.59
C SER A 2 26.85 -37.58 -26.72
N ALA A 3 26.97 -37.96 -25.44
CA ALA A 3 25.90 -37.81 -24.48
C ALA A 3 25.57 -36.32 -24.35
N LEU A 4 24.45 -35.92 -24.96
CA LEU A 4 23.90 -34.58 -24.92
C LEU A 4 23.35 -34.34 -23.50
N TRP A 5 24.25 -33.99 -22.57
CA TRP A 5 23.88 -33.52 -21.24
C TRP A 5 23.13 -32.20 -21.41
N TRP A 6 21.81 -32.27 -21.50
CA TRP A 6 20.96 -31.09 -21.42
C TRP A 6 21.16 -30.50 -20.02
N PRO A 7 21.66 -29.27 -19.88
CA PRO A 7 21.67 -28.63 -18.58
C PRO A 7 20.21 -28.54 -18.15
N LEU A 8 19.87 -29.19 -17.03
CA LEU A 8 18.66 -28.83 -16.29
C LEU A 8 18.65 -27.30 -16.22
N PRO A 9 17.67 -26.62 -16.83
CA PRO A 9 17.78 -25.20 -17.07
C PRO A 9 17.80 -24.52 -15.71
N ILE A 10 18.95 -23.94 -15.38
CA ILE A 10 19.17 -23.12 -14.18
C ILE A 10 18.00 -22.16 -13.96
N GLY A 11 17.37 -21.68 -15.05
CA GLY A 11 16.15 -20.87 -15.03
C GLY A 11 14.93 -21.50 -14.34
N THR A 12 14.70 -22.82 -14.42
CA THR A 12 13.57 -23.47 -13.73
C THR A 12 13.80 -23.54 -12.22
N LEU A 13 15.02 -23.85 -11.79
CA LEU A 13 15.37 -23.84 -10.36
C LEU A 13 15.33 -22.42 -9.78
N LEU A 14 15.81 -21.42 -10.54
CA LEU A 14 15.70 -20.01 -10.17
C LEU A 14 14.25 -19.56 -10.09
N PHE A 15 13.39 -19.95 -11.04
CA PHE A 15 11.97 -19.64 -11.00
C PHE A 15 11.30 -20.25 -9.76
N LEU A 16 11.54 -21.53 -9.46
CA LEU A 16 10.98 -22.17 -8.26
C LEU A 16 11.50 -21.54 -6.97
N ALA A 17 12.78 -21.17 -6.92
CA ALA A 17 13.36 -20.45 -5.80
C ALA A 17 12.74 -19.06 -5.62
N VAL A 18 12.57 -18.31 -6.71
CA VAL A 18 11.91 -16.99 -6.72
C VAL A 18 10.45 -17.12 -6.30
N MET A 19 9.69 -18.07 -6.84
CA MET A 19 8.29 -18.30 -6.46
C MET A 19 8.16 -18.68 -4.99
N ARG A 20 9.05 -19.54 -4.48
CA ARG A 20 9.09 -19.92 -3.05
C ARG A 20 9.48 -18.75 -2.15
N TRP A 21 10.35 -17.86 -2.62
CA TRP A 21 10.75 -16.66 -1.90
C TRP A 21 9.65 -15.59 -1.91
N LEU A 22 8.93 -15.45 -3.05
CA LEU A 22 7.82 -14.53 -3.23
C LEU A 22 6.52 -15.00 -2.57
N THR A 23 6.40 -16.26 -2.17
CA THR A 23 5.28 -16.71 -1.34
C THR A 23 5.50 -16.28 0.11
N PRO A 24 4.84 -15.22 0.62
CA PRO A 24 4.92 -14.88 2.04
C PRO A 24 4.53 -16.09 2.87
N ARG A 25 5.39 -16.50 3.80
CA ARG A 25 5.03 -17.56 4.76
C ARG A 25 3.89 -17.03 5.62
N ILE A 26 2.82 -17.81 5.74
CA ILE A 26 1.80 -17.52 6.75
C ILE A 26 2.52 -17.63 8.09
N PRO A 27 2.52 -16.58 8.93
CA PRO A 27 3.12 -16.68 10.25
C PRO A 27 2.49 -17.86 10.98
N ALA A 28 3.29 -18.60 11.74
CA ALA A 28 2.77 -19.66 12.60
C ALA A 28 1.68 -19.05 13.49
N CYS A 29 0.56 -19.74 13.61
CA CYS A 29 -0.52 -19.28 14.46
C CYS A 29 -0.08 -19.45 15.91
N ASP A 30 0.20 -18.35 16.59
CA ASP A 30 0.56 -18.35 18.00
C ASP A 30 -0.68 -18.63 18.83
N GLY A 31 -1.07 -19.91 18.91
CA GLY A 31 -2.05 -20.47 19.85
C GLY A 31 -3.40 -19.76 19.91
N THR A 32 -3.76 -18.98 18.89
CA THR A 32 -4.95 -18.14 18.94
C THR A 32 -6.17 -19.05 18.89
N GLU A 33 -7.00 -18.99 19.93
CA GLU A 33 -8.21 -19.79 20.02
C GLU A 33 -9.10 -19.50 18.78
N PRO A 34 -9.63 -20.53 18.12
CA PRO A 34 -10.42 -20.34 16.91
C PRO A 34 -11.65 -19.47 17.21
N LEU A 35 -11.75 -18.32 16.55
CA LEU A 35 -12.87 -17.40 16.72
C LEU A 35 -14.19 -18.08 16.34
N THR A 36 -15.19 -17.99 17.22
CA THR A 36 -16.54 -18.42 16.87
C THR A 36 -17.17 -17.43 15.88
N VAL A 37 -18.16 -17.88 15.10
CA VAL A 37 -18.79 -17.03 14.07
C VAL A 37 -19.47 -15.79 14.68
N ALA A 38 -19.93 -15.88 15.93
CA ALA A 38 -20.55 -14.77 16.66
C ALA A 38 -19.53 -13.72 17.14
N GLU A 39 -18.26 -14.11 17.28
CA GLU A 39 -17.17 -13.26 17.78
C GLU A 39 -16.29 -12.72 16.64
N LEU A 40 -16.71 -12.89 15.39
CA LEU A 40 -15.94 -12.42 14.24
C LEU A 40 -15.84 -10.89 14.26
N PRO A 41 -14.62 -10.33 14.29
CA PRO A 41 -14.43 -8.90 14.22
C PRO A 41 -15.00 -8.31 12.92
N PRO A 42 -15.56 -7.08 12.93
CA PRO A 42 -16.14 -6.45 11.75
C PRO A 42 -15.20 -6.44 10.52
N VAL A 43 -13.91 -6.20 10.72
CA VAL A 43 -12.89 -6.26 9.66
C VAL A 43 -12.80 -7.64 8.99
N MET A 44 -12.97 -8.73 9.77
CA MET A 44 -12.99 -10.09 9.24
C MET A 44 -14.25 -10.33 8.43
N VAL A 45 -15.39 -9.80 8.87
CA VAL A 45 -16.64 -9.89 8.11
C VAL A 45 -16.48 -9.28 6.72
N GLN A 46 -15.87 -8.08 6.61
CA GLN A 46 -15.60 -7.47 5.29
C GLN A 46 -14.71 -8.34 4.42
N LEU A 47 -13.64 -8.90 4.98
CA LEU A 47 -12.74 -9.80 4.27
C LEU A 47 -13.50 -11.01 3.70
N LEU A 48 -14.37 -11.62 4.50
CA LEU A 48 -15.15 -12.79 4.09
C LEU A 48 -16.20 -12.43 3.04
N LEU A 49 -16.90 -11.30 3.21
CA LEU A 49 -17.88 -10.82 2.25
C LEU A 49 -17.23 -10.44 0.91
N GLY A 50 -16.03 -9.86 0.95
CA GLY A 50 -15.17 -9.55 -0.20
C GLY A 50 -14.42 -10.75 -0.80
N LYS A 51 -14.74 -11.98 -0.37
CA LYS A 51 -14.12 -13.23 -0.87
C LYS A 51 -12.59 -13.25 -0.72
N GLY A 52 -12.08 -12.75 0.41
CA GLY A 52 -10.66 -12.65 0.69
C GLY A 52 -10.01 -11.34 0.23
N ARG A 53 -10.78 -10.42 -0.36
CA ARG A 53 -10.33 -9.06 -0.66
C ARG A 53 -10.88 -8.10 0.38
N LEU A 54 -10.00 -7.31 0.98
CA LEU A 54 -10.37 -6.33 1.99
C LEU A 54 -10.64 -4.98 1.31
N PRO A 55 -11.82 -4.36 1.50
CA PRO A 55 -12.06 -3.00 1.04
C PRO A 55 -11.39 -1.99 1.98
N VAL A 56 -11.09 -0.79 1.49
CA VAL A 56 -10.48 0.28 2.30
C VAL A 56 -11.38 0.69 3.48
N ALA A 57 -12.71 0.59 3.34
CA ALA A 57 -13.66 0.80 4.44
C ALA A 57 -13.39 -0.07 5.67
N ALA A 58 -12.69 -1.20 5.51
CA ALA A 58 -12.35 -2.08 6.62
C ALA A 58 -11.35 -1.45 7.62
N ILE A 59 -10.78 -0.28 7.32
CA ILE A 59 -10.05 0.54 8.30
C ILE A 59 -11.01 1.03 9.38
N GLU A 60 -12.18 1.55 8.99
CA GLU A 60 -13.19 2.04 9.95
C GLU A 60 -13.69 0.93 10.85
N ASP A 61 -13.92 -0.25 10.28
CA ASP A 61 -14.34 -1.43 11.02
C ASP A 61 -13.29 -1.87 12.06
N ALA A 62 -11.99 -1.75 11.75
CA ALA A 62 -10.91 -1.98 12.71
C ALA A 62 -10.80 -0.85 13.76
N LEU A 63 -11.12 0.39 13.41
CA LEU A 63 -11.18 1.50 14.38
C LEU A 63 -12.36 1.33 15.33
N GLU A 64 -13.51 0.89 14.85
CA GLU A 64 -14.70 0.58 15.66
C GLU A 64 -14.41 -0.57 16.64
N GLU A 65 -13.70 -1.61 16.18
CA GLU A 65 -13.19 -2.68 17.04
C GLU A 65 -12.23 -2.13 18.11
N LEU A 66 -11.19 -1.40 17.72
CA LEU A 66 -10.23 -0.79 18.67
C LEU A 66 -10.92 0.15 19.65
N ALA A 67 -11.98 0.85 19.25
CA ALA A 67 -12.75 1.73 20.12
C ALA A 67 -13.57 0.93 21.14
N SER A 68 -14.19 -0.17 20.70
CA SER A 68 -14.90 -1.09 21.60
C SER A 68 -13.96 -1.77 22.61
N GLU A 69 -12.70 -1.96 22.22
CA GLU A 69 -11.63 -2.48 23.08
C GLU A 69 -11.02 -1.38 23.97
N GLY A 70 -11.43 -0.12 23.85
CA GLY A 70 -10.91 1.00 24.63
C GLY A 70 -9.48 1.41 24.26
N SER A 71 -8.98 1.01 23.09
CA SER A 71 -7.64 1.38 22.60
C SER A 71 -7.63 2.72 21.87
N VAL A 72 -8.76 3.11 21.29
CA VAL A 72 -8.96 4.42 20.65
C VAL A 72 -10.31 5.01 21.05
N ARG A 73 -10.49 6.31 20.80
CA ARG A 73 -11.77 7.01 20.96
C ARG A 73 -12.09 7.79 19.70
N PHE A 74 -13.37 7.82 19.33
CA PHE A 74 -13.85 8.70 18.26
C PHE A 74 -14.13 10.08 18.83
N LEU A 75 -13.78 11.10 18.05
CA LEU A 75 -13.99 12.50 18.35
C LEU A 75 -14.64 13.16 17.13
N GLU A 76 -15.38 14.23 17.36
CA GLU A 76 -15.92 15.06 16.28
C GLU A 76 -15.14 16.38 16.28
N LEU A 77 -14.41 16.63 15.19
CA LEU A 77 -13.68 17.88 14.97
C LEU A 77 -14.62 18.96 14.40
N PRO A 78 -14.24 20.25 14.47
CA PRO A 78 -15.01 21.32 13.85
C PRO A 78 -15.37 21.01 12.38
N GLY A 79 -16.63 21.24 12.02
CA GLY A 79 -17.16 20.90 10.69
C GLY A 79 -17.72 19.48 10.56
N GLY A 80 -17.91 18.76 11.67
CA GLY A 80 -18.51 17.42 11.68
C GLY A 80 -17.58 16.31 11.19
N ILE A 81 -16.27 16.57 11.20
CA ILE A 81 -15.26 15.63 10.72
C ILE A 81 -15.04 14.58 11.81
N ARG A 82 -15.27 13.31 11.49
CA ARG A 82 -15.02 12.20 12.42
C ARG A 82 -13.52 11.96 12.51
N ALA A 83 -12.98 12.04 13.72
CA ALA A 83 -11.59 11.79 14.02
C ALA A 83 -11.44 10.65 15.03
N VAL A 84 -10.22 10.13 15.12
CA VAL A 84 -9.81 9.12 16.08
C VAL A 84 -8.57 9.58 16.82
N ALA A 85 -8.54 9.33 18.12
CA ALA A 85 -7.40 9.54 18.99
C ALA A 85 -7.09 8.25 19.77
N PRO A 86 -5.82 7.97 20.12
CA PRO A 86 -5.51 6.95 21.11
C PRO A 86 -6.27 7.21 22.41
N ALA A 87 -6.72 6.15 23.08
CA ALA A 87 -7.32 6.27 24.41
C ALA A 87 -6.26 6.65 25.45
N GLU A 88 -6.66 7.39 26.48
CA GLU A 88 -5.79 7.72 27.60
C GLU A 88 -5.74 6.53 28.56
N GLY A 89 -4.60 5.84 28.60
CA GLY A 89 -4.36 4.71 29.50
C GLY A 89 -3.89 3.44 28.78
N PRO A 90 -3.47 2.41 29.55
CA PRO A 90 -3.08 1.13 28.98
C PRO A 90 -4.28 0.46 28.32
N ALA A 91 -4.07 -0.11 27.13
CA ALA A 91 -5.10 -0.87 26.44
C ALA A 91 -5.58 -2.03 27.34
N PRO A 92 -6.89 -2.19 27.55
CA PRO A 92 -7.44 -3.25 28.42
C PRO A 92 -7.11 -4.66 27.93
N ARG A 93 -6.88 -4.81 26.62
CA ARG A 93 -6.57 -6.08 25.96
C ARG A 93 -5.44 -5.88 24.96
N PRO A 94 -4.57 -6.89 24.77
CA PRO A 94 -3.59 -6.85 23.70
C PRO A 94 -4.32 -6.79 22.35
N SER A 95 -4.02 -5.75 21.58
CA SER A 95 -4.59 -5.58 20.25
C SER A 95 -4.09 -6.68 19.31
N ARG A 96 -4.95 -7.15 18.41
CA ARG A 96 -4.52 -8.03 17.31
C ARG A 96 -3.48 -7.30 16.44
N ARG A 97 -2.61 -8.04 15.76
CA ARG A 97 -1.52 -7.46 14.93
C ARG A 97 -1.99 -6.40 13.94
N TYR A 98 -3.15 -6.57 13.29
CA TYR A 98 -3.68 -5.54 12.40
C TYR A 98 -4.15 -4.28 13.14
N GLY A 99 -4.63 -4.43 14.38
CA GLY A 99 -4.95 -3.33 15.29
C GLY A 99 -3.70 -2.54 15.68
N GLU A 100 -2.59 -3.21 15.99
CA GLU A 100 -1.29 -2.55 16.21
C GLU A 100 -0.83 -1.73 15.01
N LEU A 101 -1.04 -2.25 13.79
CA LEU A 101 -0.71 -1.53 12.55
C LEU A 101 -1.59 -0.29 12.36
N VAL A 102 -2.86 -0.34 12.76
CA VAL A 102 -3.76 0.81 12.75
C VAL A 102 -3.34 1.84 13.82
N LEU A 103 -3.06 1.41 15.05
CA LEU A 103 -2.57 2.28 16.12
C LEU A 103 -1.26 2.97 15.74
N ARG A 104 -0.29 2.23 15.19
CA ARG A 104 0.97 2.78 14.70
C ARG A 104 0.75 3.81 13.59
N ARG A 105 -0.25 3.59 12.74
CA ARG A 105 -0.62 4.55 11.68
C ARG A 105 -1.26 5.80 12.26
N ILE A 106 -2.15 5.67 13.24
CA ILE A 106 -2.74 6.81 13.97
C ILE A 106 -1.62 7.62 14.61
N GLU A 107 -0.69 6.99 15.33
CA GLU A 107 0.38 7.70 16.04
C GLU A 107 1.28 8.49 15.09
N ARG A 108 1.70 7.88 13.96
CA ARG A 108 2.46 8.58 12.93
C ARG A 108 1.69 9.75 12.32
N ARG A 109 0.38 9.59 12.10
CA ARG A 109 -0.48 10.61 11.48
C ARG A 109 -0.87 11.73 12.41
N ARG A 110 -0.94 11.43 13.70
CA ARG A 110 -1.29 12.38 14.74
C ARG A 110 -0.26 13.50 14.80
N GLY A 111 1.03 13.15 14.74
CA GLY A 111 2.09 14.12 14.96
C GLY A 111 1.85 14.87 16.27
N ALA A 112 1.73 16.20 16.19
CA ALA A 112 1.42 17.06 17.34
C ALA A 112 -0.07 17.31 17.60
N MET A 113 -0.99 16.74 16.82
CA MET A 113 -2.43 16.88 17.07
C MET A 113 -2.89 15.97 18.22
N ASP A 114 -4.08 16.21 18.75
CA ASP A 114 -4.71 15.27 19.69
C ASP A 114 -5.45 14.13 18.97
N ALA A 115 -5.88 14.36 17.73
CA ALA A 115 -6.71 13.43 16.96
C ALA A 115 -6.44 13.49 15.45
N VAL A 116 -6.75 12.40 14.75
CA VAL A 116 -6.55 12.23 13.30
C VAL A 116 -7.90 11.98 12.63
N PRO A 117 -8.30 12.73 11.59
CA PRO A 117 -9.50 12.40 10.82
C PRO A 117 -9.45 10.98 10.27
N VAL A 118 -10.56 10.27 10.35
CA VAL A 118 -10.65 8.87 9.90
C VAL A 118 -10.25 8.75 8.42
N GLU A 119 -10.66 9.73 7.63
CA GLU A 119 -10.34 9.86 6.20
C GLU A 119 -8.84 9.98 5.92
N ALA A 120 -8.08 10.59 6.84
CA ALA A 120 -6.63 10.75 6.70
C ALA A 120 -5.86 9.42 6.86
N LEU A 121 -6.51 8.39 7.41
CA LEU A 121 -5.95 7.04 7.50
C LEU A 121 -6.07 6.27 6.19
N GLY A 122 -6.94 6.71 5.27
CA GLY A 122 -7.19 6.11 3.97
C GLY A 122 -6.09 6.31 2.92
N PRO A 123 -6.39 5.93 1.66
CA PRO A 123 -5.55 6.20 0.49
C PRO A 123 -5.44 7.70 0.25
N GLY A 124 -4.38 8.11 -0.43
CA GLY A 124 -4.07 9.53 -0.63
C GLY A 124 -2.72 9.95 -0.04
N ASN A 125 -1.98 9.01 0.55
CA ASN A 125 -0.62 9.22 1.02
C ASN A 125 0.36 8.17 0.46
N GLY A 126 1.62 8.56 0.28
CA GLY A 126 2.65 7.72 -0.37
C GLY A 126 3.06 6.46 0.35
N GLU A 127 2.70 6.34 1.62
CA GLU A 127 2.94 5.14 2.43
C GLU A 127 1.71 4.25 2.53
N PHE A 128 0.55 4.69 2.00
CA PHE A 128 -0.69 3.93 2.11
C PHE A 128 -0.52 2.55 1.52
N ASP A 129 0.02 2.42 0.30
CA ASP A 129 0.07 1.14 -0.40
C ASP A 129 0.91 0.10 0.34
N ALA A 130 2.11 0.48 0.80
CA ALA A 130 2.99 -0.41 1.55
C ALA A 130 2.39 -0.79 2.91
N TRP A 131 1.81 0.17 3.63
CA TRP A 131 1.12 -0.10 4.88
C TRP A 131 -0.14 -0.96 4.67
N TRP A 132 -0.89 -0.71 3.60
CA TRP A 132 -2.11 -1.42 3.25
C TRP A 132 -1.82 -2.88 2.89
N GLU A 133 -0.72 -3.13 2.19
CA GLU A 133 -0.22 -4.49 1.96
C GLU A 133 0.10 -5.20 3.28
N GLU A 134 0.81 -4.54 4.21
CA GLU A 134 1.11 -5.10 5.53
C GLU A 134 -0.16 -5.36 6.36
N TYR A 135 -1.09 -4.40 6.36
CA TYR A 135 -2.38 -4.48 7.06
C TYR A 135 -3.24 -5.62 6.51
N THR A 136 -3.43 -5.70 5.20
CA THR A 136 -4.22 -6.77 4.56
C THR A 136 -3.58 -8.14 4.77
N ALA A 137 -2.25 -8.24 4.76
CA ALA A 137 -1.55 -9.47 5.11
C ALA A 137 -1.79 -9.88 6.58
N ALA A 138 -1.75 -8.93 7.51
CA ALA A 138 -2.02 -9.19 8.93
C ALA A 138 -3.48 -9.64 9.17
N VAL A 139 -4.46 -8.99 8.54
CA VAL A 139 -5.87 -9.41 8.59
C VAL A 139 -6.03 -10.82 7.99
N GLY A 140 -5.42 -11.07 6.84
CA GLY A 140 -5.45 -12.37 6.18
C GLY A 140 -4.83 -13.49 7.02
N ALA A 141 -3.74 -13.20 7.74
CA ALA A 141 -3.11 -14.15 8.65
C ALA A 141 -4.02 -14.56 9.81
N VAL A 142 -4.69 -13.59 10.47
CA VAL A 142 -5.65 -13.87 11.55
C VAL A 142 -6.83 -14.72 11.05
N ALA A 143 -7.37 -14.38 9.88
CA ALA A 143 -8.45 -15.15 9.27
C ALA A 143 -8.01 -16.57 8.85
N ALA A 144 -6.76 -16.74 8.40
CA ALA A 144 -6.20 -18.05 8.10
C ALA A 144 -6.02 -18.90 9.37
N CYS A 145 -5.51 -18.30 10.45
CA CYS A 145 -5.37 -18.96 11.75
C CYS A 145 -6.70 -19.37 12.36
N SER A 146 -7.75 -18.59 12.12
CA SER A 146 -9.13 -18.93 12.53
C SER A 146 -9.79 -19.98 11.61
N GLY A 147 -9.06 -20.53 10.63
CA GLY A 147 -9.59 -21.52 9.69
C GLY A 147 -10.65 -20.98 8.73
N LEU A 148 -10.77 -19.66 8.57
CA LEU A 148 -11.76 -19.01 7.70
C LEU A 148 -11.24 -18.84 6.28
N LEU A 149 -9.93 -18.61 6.16
CA LEU A 149 -9.21 -18.55 4.90
C LEU A 149 -8.23 -19.72 4.79
N ARG A 150 -8.10 -20.23 3.58
CA ARG A 150 -6.98 -21.08 3.20
C ARG A 150 -6.32 -20.48 1.99
N ARG A 151 -4.99 -20.57 1.96
CA ARG A 151 -4.26 -20.34 0.73
C ARG A 151 -4.51 -21.55 -0.17
N ARG A 152 -4.93 -21.33 -1.41
CA ARG A 152 -4.97 -22.42 -2.37
C ARG A 152 -3.53 -22.83 -2.61
N GLU A 153 -3.17 -24.03 -2.18
CA GLU A 153 -1.94 -24.64 -2.68
C GLU A 153 -2.09 -24.73 -4.21
N PRO A 154 -1.11 -24.23 -4.98
CA PRO A 154 -1.15 -24.42 -6.41
C PRO A 154 -1.30 -25.91 -6.65
N ALA A 155 -2.29 -26.29 -7.46
CA ALA A 155 -2.47 -27.70 -7.79
C ALA A 155 -1.12 -28.24 -8.30
N PRO A 156 -0.73 -29.48 -7.96
CA PRO A 156 0.51 -30.05 -8.50
C PRO A 156 0.57 -29.89 -10.03
N ASP A 157 -0.59 -30.03 -10.67
CA ASP A 157 -0.78 -29.79 -12.11
C ASP A 157 -0.48 -28.35 -12.53
N ALA A 158 -0.86 -27.34 -11.73
CA ALA A 158 -0.59 -25.93 -12.05
C ALA A 158 0.91 -25.61 -11.96
N LEU A 159 1.65 -26.22 -11.02
CA LEU A 159 3.11 -26.10 -10.97
C LEU A 159 3.77 -26.77 -12.18
N SER A 160 3.29 -27.95 -12.59
CA SER A 160 3.78 -28.59 -13.81
C SER A 160 3.44 -27.81 -15.08
N VAL A 161 2.25 -27.21 -15.17
CA VAL A 161 1.88 -26.34 -16.30
C VAL A 161 2.75 -25.09 -16.32
N GLY A 162 3.00 -24.46 -15.17
CA GLY A 162 3.92 -23.33 -15.07
C GLY A 162 5.34 -23.70 -15.53
N ALA A 163 5.85 -24.85 -15.09
CA ALA A 163 7.17 -25.35 -15.50
C ALA A 163 7.23 -25.67 -17.00
N VAL A 164 6.19 -26.30 -17.57
CA VAL A 164 6.08 -26.59 -19.01
C VAL A 164 6.05 -25.30 -19.82
N VAL A 165 5.24 -24.33 -19.40
CA VAL A 165 5.11 -23.03 -20.06
C VAL A 165 6.45 -22.27 -20.02
N LEU A 166 7.16 -22.29 -18.90
CA LEU A 166 8.47 -21.65 -18.77
C LEU A 166 9.54 -22.36 -19.60
N GLY A 167 9.54 -23.70 -19.59
CA GLY A 167 10.41 -24.50 -20.44
C GLY A 167 10.18 -24.22 -21.92
N PHE A 168 8.92 -24.15 -22.34
CA PHE A 168 8.54 -23.84 -23.72
C PHE A 168 8.89 -22.39 -24.11
N SER A 169 8.66 -21.43 -23.22
CA SER A 169 9.04 -20.02 -23.43
C SER A 169 10.56 -19.86 -23.60
N SER A 170 11.34 -20.61 -22.81
CA SER A 170 12.80 -20.63 -22.90
C SER A 170 13.28 -21.30 -24.18
N TRP A 171 12.60 -22.36 -24.62
CA TRP A 171 12.87 -23.04 -25.90
C TRP A 171 12.57 -22.13 -27.10
N LEU A 172 11.44 -21.40 -27.08
CA LEU A 172 11.12 -20.40 -28.11
C LEU A 172 12.15 -19.27 -28.16
N ALA A 173 12.60 -18.77 -27.00
CA ALA A 173 13.64 -17.75 -26.91
C ALA A 173 14.99 -18.26 -27.47
N TYR A 174 15.31 -19.54 -27.25
CA TYR A 174 16.50 -20.17 -27.83
C TYR A 174 16.38 -20.32 -29.36
N GLY A 175 15.23 -20.79 -29.85
CA GLY A 175 14.95 -20.87 -31.29
C GLY A 175 15.02 -19.51 -31.98
N ALA A 176 14.68 -18.43 -31.27
CA ALA A 176 14.82 -17.06 -31.77
C ALA A 176 16.27 -16.70 -32.09
N LEU A 177 17.27 -17.24 -31.40
CA LEU A 177 18.68 -16.96 -31.71
C LEU A 177 19.09 -17.39 -33.12
N GLY A 178 18.39 -18.36 -33.71
CA GLY A 178 18.58 -18.81 -35.09
C GLY A 178 17.83 -17.99 -36.15
N MET A 179 16.99 -17.03 -35.76
CA MET A 179 16.24 -16.19 -36.70
C MET A 179 17.13 -15.06 -37.24
N SER A 180 16.99 -14.78 -38.54
CA SER A 180 17.83 -13.81 -39.25
C SER A 180 17.41 -12.36 -38.96
N SER A 181 16.11 -12.10 -38.84
CA SER A 181 15.62 -10.73 -38.62
C SER A 181 15.59 -10.36 -37.14
N PHE A 182 15.82 -9.07 -36.84
CA PHE A 182 15.67 -8.54 -35.49
C PHE A 182 14.19 -8.56 -35.05
N ALA A 183 13.26 -8.22 -35.96
CA ALA A 183 11.84 -8.13 -35.68
C ALA A 183 11.23 -9.47 -35.23
N GLU A 184 11.58 -10.59 -35.89
CA GLU A 184 11.09 -11.93 -35.51
C GLU A 184 11.64 -12.35 -34.14
N ARG A 185 12.90 -12.02 -33.85
CA ARG A 185 13.52 -12.29 -32.54
C ARG A 185 12.81 -11.55 -31.42
N THR A 186 12.55 -10.26 -31.60
CA THR A 186 11.86 -9.45 -30.60
C THR A 186 10.43 -9.93 -30.40
N ALA A 187 9.71 -10.25 -31.47
CA ALA A 187 8.34 -10.75 -31.38
C ALA A 187 8.26 -12.10 -30.64
N ALA A 188 9.16 -13.04 -30.94
CA ALA A 188 9.23 -14.33 -30.26
C ALA A 188 9.58 -14.18 -28.77
N ALA A 189 10.55 -13.31 -28.44
CA ALA A 189 10.96 -13.05 -27.06
C ALA A 189 9.84 -12.37 -26.23
N LEU A 190 9.13 -11.41 -26.81
CA LEU A 190 7.99 -10.75 -26.16
C LEU A 190 6.85 -11.75 -25.93
N GLY A 191 6.48 -12.53 -26.94
CA GLY A 191 5.43 -13.56 -26.82
C GLY A 191 5.74 -14.58 -25.74
N ALA A 192 6.98 -15.08 -25.70
CA ALA A 192 7.46 -16.01 -24.67
C ALA A 192 7.37 -15.39 -23.26
N THR A 193 7.77 -14.12 -23.11
CA THR A 193 7.72 -13.40 -21.84
C THR A 193 6.28 -13.18 -21.38
N THR A 194 5.36 -12.76 -22.26
CA THR A 194 3.95 -12.57 -21.92
C THR A 194 3.30 -13.85 -21.44
N VAL A 195 3.56 -14.97 -22.14
CA VAL A 195 3.03 -16.29 -21.76
C VAL A 195 3.60 -16.76 -20.41
N ALA A 196 4.90 -16.56 -20.17
CA ALA A 196 5.53 -16.85 -18.90
C ALA A 196 4.94 -16.04 -17.74
N VAL A 197 4.73 -14.73 -17.95
CA VAL A 197 4.11 -13.84 -16.96
C VAL A 197 2.66 -14.25 -16.69
N ALA A 198 1.87 -14.51 -17.73
CA ALA A 198 0.48 -14.97 -17.59
C ALA A 198 0.38 -16.29 -16.82
N ALA A 199 1.26 -17.26 -17.11
CA ALA A 199 1.34 -18.52 -16.37
C ALA A 199 1.76 -18.30 -14.91
N ALA A 200 2.73 -17.42 -14.65
CA ALA A 200 3.10 -17.07 -13.27
C ALA A 200 1.92 -16.49 -12.50
N PHE A 201 1.14 -15.58 -13.10
CA PHE A 201 -0.07 -15.02 -12.50
C PHE A 201 -1.17 -16.07 -12.26
N ALA A 202 -1.33 -17.04 -13.17
CA ALA A 202 -2.29 -18.14 -13.00
C ALA A 202 -1.92 -19.09 -11.84
N VAL A 203 -0.64 -19.14 -11.48
CA VAL A 203 -0.11 -19.97 -10.39
C VAL A 203 0.00 -19.19 -9.08
N LEU A 204 -0.22 -17.86 -9.09
CA LEU A 204 -0.20 -17.08 -7.86
C LEU A 204 -1.26 -17.61 -6.89
N PRO A 205 -0.88 -17.81 -5.62
CA PRO A 205 -1.75 -18.44 -4.65
C PRO A 205 -2.96 -17.55 -4.36
N GLU A 206 -4.13 -17.94 -4.88
CA GLU A 206 -5.39 -17.32 -4.52
C GLU A 206 -5.75 -17.63 -3.07
N VAL A 207 -6.12 -16.59 -2.33
CA VAL A 207 -6.79 -16.73 -1.05
C VAL A 207 -8.21 -17.21 -1.30
N ARG A 208 -8.62 -18.33 -0.68
CA ARG A 208 -9.97 -18.86 -0.81
C ARG A 208 -10.61 -19.04 0.56
N LEU A 209 -11.91 -18.75 0.62
CA LEU A 209 -12.72 -19.07 1.80
C LEU A 209 -12.76 -20.58 2.02
N THR A 210 -12.52 -21.02 3.25
CA THR A 210 -12.77 -22.41 3.67
C THR A 210 -14.28 -22.68 3.70
N ARG A 211 -14.68 -23.92 4.06
CA ARG A 211 -16.09 -24.21 4.32
C ARG A 211 -16.62 -23.32 5.46
N ALA A 212 -15.88 -23.24 6.57
CA ALA A 212 -16.23 -22.37 7.70
C ALA A 212 -16.33 -20.90 7.30
N GLY A 213 -15.37 -20.38 6.53
CA GLY A 213 -15.42 -19.00 6.04
C GLY A 213 -16.61 -18.71 5.13
N ARG A 214 -17.01 -19.68 4.27
CA ARG A 214 -18.21 -19.54 3.43
C ARG A 214 -19.49 -19.57 4.25
N GLU A 215 -19.58 -20.46 5.23
CA GLU A 215 -20.73 -20.55 6.13
C GLU A 215 -20.87 -19.28 6.98
N ALA A 216 -19.77 -18.76 7.53
CA ALA A 216 -19.74 -17.48 8.25
C ALA A 216 -20.18 -16.32 7.35
N ALA A 217 -19.62 -16.20 6.14
CA ALA A 217 -20.03 -15.17 5.18
C ALA A 217 -21.52 -15.27 4.81
N ALA A 218 -22.05 -16.50 4.65
CA ALA A 218 -23.45 -16.72 4.34
C ALA A 218 -24.38 -16.32 5.50
N ARG A 219 -24.01 -16.61 6.76
CA ARG A 219 -24.76 -16.18 7.94
C ARG A 219 -24.82 -14.66 8.04
N TRP A 220 -23.69 -13.98 7.85
CA TRP A 220 -23.64 -12.52 7.86
C TRP A 220 -24.51 -11.88 6.77
N ARG A 221 -24.49 -12.42 5.54
CA ARG A 221 -25.40 -11.95 4.47
C ARG A 221 -26.88 -12.14 4.84
N LYS A 222 -27.23 -13.27 5.45
CA LYS A 222 -28.61 -13.54 5.91
C LYS A 222 -29.05 -12.59 7.01
N ALA A 223 -28.14 -12.14 7.87
CA ALA A 223 -28.39 -11.14 8.91
C ALA A 223 -28.51 -9.69 8.37
N GLY A 224 -28.48 -9.49 7.04
CA GLY A 224 -28.56 -8.17 6.42
C GLY A 224 -27.20 -7.46 6.28
N GLY A 225 -26.10 -8.12 6.62
CA GLY A 225 -24.76 -7.57 6.44
C GLY A 225 -24.39 -7.45 4.95
N SER A 226 -24.19 -6.22 4.48
CA SER A 226 -23.59 -5.92 3.18
C SER A 226 -22.16 -5.42 3.35
N PRO A 227 -21.28 -5.62 2.36
CA PRO A 227 -19.99 -4.94 2.34
C PRO A 227 -20.20 -3.43 2.50
N ARG A 228 -19.46 -2.81 3.42
CA ARG A 228 -19.57 -1.35 3.62
C ARG A 228 -18.97 -0.67 2.38
N PRO A 229 -19.69 0.24 1.71
CA PRO A 229 -19.08 1.00 0.62
C PRO A 229 -17.89 1.80 1.16
N ALA A 230 -16.88 2.03 0.33
CA ALA A 230 -15.74 2.88 0.69
C ALA A 230 -16.24 4.30 1.00
N ALA A 231 -16.28 4.67 2.28
CA ALA A 231 -16.66 6.01 2.73
C ALA A 231 -15.50 7.01 2.69
N LEU A 232 -14.26 6.51 2.57
CA LEU A 232 -13.05 7.34 2.54
C LEU A 232 -13.01 8.16 1.24
N PRO A 233 -12.79 9.49 1.32
CA PRO A 233 -12.85 10.37 0.16
C PRO A 233 -11.86 9.92 -0.92
N ALA A 234 -12.41 9.70 -2.11
CA ALA A 234 -11.69 9.18 -3.26
C ALA A 234 -10.86 10.24 -3.99
N ASP A 235 -10.88 11.51 -3.54
CA ASP A 235 -10.17 12.57 -4.24
C ASP A 235 -8.66 12.44 -3.97
N ARG A 236 -8.00 11.81 -4.93
CA ARG A 236 -6.55 11.61 -4.92
C ARG A 236 -5.82 12.93 -4.75
N ASP A 237 -6.39 14.07 -5.14
CA ASP A 237 -5.75 15.38 -5.08
C ASP A 237 -5.96 16.10 -3.75
N THR A 238 -6.31 15.38 -2.68
CA THR A 238 -6.42 15.95 -1.33
C THR A 238 -5.62 15.16 -0.30
N ALA A 239 -5.08 15.86 0.70
CA ALA A 239 -4.42 15.26 1.85
C ALA A 239 -4.70 16.09 3.11
N TRP A 240 -4.91 15.42 4.25
CA TRP A 240 -5.03 16.09 5.53
C TRP A 240 -3.67 16.61 6.00
N SER A 241 -3.63 17.85 6.47
CA SER A 241 -2.49 18.39 7.22
C SER A 241 -2.79 18.41 8.71
N ALA A 242 -1.89 17.82 9.48
CA ALA A 242 -1.88 17.94 10.93
C ALA A 242 -1.39 19.32 11.40
N LEU A 243 -0.49 19.96 10.63
CA LEU A 243 0.00 21.32 10.90
C LEU A 243 -1.11 22.36 10.80
N GLY A 244 -1.90 22.30 9.73
CA GLY A 244 -3.01 23.24 9.50
C GLY A 244 -4.36 22.79 10.04
N GLY A 245 -4.49 21.53 10.50
CA GLY A 245 -5.77 20.95 10.93
C GLY A 245 -6.85 20.98 9.84
N ARG A 246 -6.47 20.84 8.56
CA ARG A 246 -7.37 21.00 7.41
C ARG A 246 -6.96 20.17 6.21
N TRP A 247 -7.91 19.91 5.32
CA TRP A 247 -7.64 19.29 4.02
C TRP A 247 -6.92 20.26 3.09
N ARG A 248 -5.85 19.78 2.46
CA ARG A 248 -5.06 20.51 1.47
C ARG A 248 -5.21 19.88 0.11
N LYS A 249 -5.38 20.73 -0.91
CA LYS A 249 -5.24 20.29 -2.29
C LYS A 249 -3.77 19.96 -2.57
N VAL A 250 -3.51 18.76 -3.07
CA VAL A 250 -2.21 18.26 -3.48
C VAL A 250 -2.18 18.14 -4.99
N GLU A 251 -1.28 18.87 -5.64
CA GLU A 251 -1.10 18.79 -7.08
C GLU A 251 -0.21 17.59 -7.44
N ILE A 252 -0.82 16.43 -7.70
CA ILE A 252 -0.13 15.17 -8.05
C ILE A 252 0.37 15.16 -9.47
N GLU A 253 -0.51 15.53 -10.40
CA GLU A 253 -0.13 15.69 -11.79
C GLU A 253 0.44 17.10 -11.97
N PRO A 254 1.67 17.24 -12.48
CA PRO A 254 2.12 18.55 -12.90
C PRO A 254 1.19 19.00 -14.00
N ALA A 255 0.35 20.00 -13.69
CA ALA A 255 -0.55 20.58 -14.66
C ALA A 255 0.25 20.81 -15.95
N GLY A 256 -0.24 20.27 -17.07
CA GLY A 256 0.47 20.31 -18.34
C GLY A 256 0.92 21.74 -18.64
N ARG A 257 1.93 21.94 -19.50
CA ARG A 257 2.51 23.27 -19.81
C ARG A 257 1.47 24.38 -20.02
N ARG A 258 0.24 24.05 -20.43
CA ARG A 258 -0.88 24.97 -20.66
C ARG A 258 -1.49 25.58 -19.38
N ASP A 259 -1.51 24.89 -18.25
CA ASP A 259 -2.16 25.38 -17.02
C ASP A 259 -1.22 26.19 -16.12
N ARG A 260 0.09 26.17 -16.40
CA ARG A 260 1.08 27.00 -15.68
C ARG A 260 0.85 28.51 -15.85
N LYS A 261 0.14 28.93 -16.89
CA LYS A 261 0.00 30.35 -17.26
C LYS A 261 -0.88 31.19 -16.34
N LYS A 262 -1.53 30.62 -15.32
CA LYS A 262 -2.48 31.34 -14.44
C LYS A 262 -2.10 31.43 -12.96
N ARG A 263 -1.00 30.83 -12.51
CA ARG A 263 -0.61 30.88 -11.10
C ARG A 263 0.70 31.64 -10.94
N GLU A 264 0.62 32.79 -10.30
CA GLU A 264 1.78 33.54 -9.82
C GLU A 264 2.33 32.79 -8.60
N TYR A 265 3.25 31.88 -8.84
CA TYR A 265 4.06 31.28 -7.79
C TYR A 265 5.25 32.20 -7.47
N PRO A 266 5.62 32.38 -6.20
CA PRO A 266 6.84 33.09 -5.84
C PRO A 266 8.07 32.38 -6.43
N VAL A 267 9.16 33.13 -6.63
CA VAL A 267 10.42 32.61 -7.20
C VAL A 267 11.09 31.61 -6.26
N ALA A 268 11.01 31.87 -4.95
CA ALA A 268 11.55 31.02 -3.90
C ALA A 268 10.63 31.04 -2.68
N VAL A 269 10.64 29.93 -1.95
CA VAL A 269 9.96 29.78 -0.66
C VAL A 269 10.90 29.13 0.34
N SER A 270 10.78 29.52 1.61
CA SER A 270 11.47 28.92 2.75
C SER A 270 10.48 28.85 3.91
N PHE A 271 10.25 27.66 4.45
CA PHE A 271 9.32 27.43 5.55
C PHE A 271 9.61 26.11 6.27
N ASP A 272 9.26 26.02 7.54
CA ASP A 272 9.10 24.74 8.23
C ASP A 272 7.70 24.21 7.93
N GLY A 273 7.61 22.98 7.42
CA GLY A 273 6.34 22.45 6.94
C GLY A 273 6.18 20.97 7.18
N GLU A 274 4.95 20.47 7.05
CA GLU A 274 4.61 19.07 7.20
C GLU A 274 4.59 18.35 5.85
N VAL A 275 5.21 17.18 5.75
CA VAL A 275 5.07 16.29 4.60
C VAL A 275 3.67 15.69 4.59
N LEU A 276 2.80 16.14 3.68
CA LEU A 276 1.44 15.61 3.55
C LEU A 276 1.44 14.26 2.83
N ARG A 277 2.19 14.20 1.72
CA ARG A 277 2.20 13.08 0.80
C ARG A 277 3.52 13.01 0.05
N ARG A 278 3.96 11.79 -0.25
CA ARG A 278 5.01 11.48 -1.21
C ARG A 278 4.48 10.58 -2.32
N TRP A 279 5.04 10.64 -3.52
CA TRP A 279 4.67 9.73 -4.60
C TRP A 279 5.78 9.63 -5.65
N THR A 280 5.68 8.62 -6.51
CA THR A 280 6.58 8.46 -7.65
C THR A 280 5.80 8.55 -8.94
N VAL A 281 6.38 9.20 -9.93
CA VAL A 281 5.87 9.23 -11.30
C VAL A 281 6.88 8.50 -12.16
N THR A 282 6.45 7.41 -12.77
CA THR A 282 7.25 6.67 -13.74
C THR A 282 6.83 7.12 -15.12
N ARG A 283 7.78 7.62 -15.92
CA ARG A 283 7.56 7.96 -17.33
C ARG A 283 8.46 7.09 -18.18
N ASP A 284 7.83 6.36 -19.09
CA ASP A 284 8.56 5.67 -20.14
C ASP A 284 8.92 6.69 -21.22
N THR A 285 10.20 6.76 -21.53
CA THR A 285 10.76 7.48 -22.68
C THR A 285 11.24 6.44 -23.69
N ASP A 286 11.44 6.85 -24.95
CA ASP A 286 11.84 5.97 -26.04
C ASP A 286 13.09 5.11 -25.74
N HIS A 287 13.91 5.53 -24.77
CA HIS A 287 15.17 4.86 -24.43
C HIS A 287 15.33 4.51 -22.93
N SER A 288 14.39 4.91 -22.06
CA SER A 288 14.52 4.63 -20.62
C SER A 288 13.22 4.85 -19.85
N THR A 289 13.03 4.09 -18.78
CA THR A 289 12.01 4.36 -17.78
C THR A 289 12.58 5.29 -16.72
N VAL A 290 12.12 6.55 -16.70
CA VAL A 290 12.57 7.54 -15.72
C VAL A 290 11.57 7.60 -14.57
N ARG A 291 12.03 7.22 -13.37
CA ARG A 291 11.26 7.39 -12.13
C ARG A 291 11.62 8.71 -11.46
N THR A 292 10.62 9.56 -11.27
CA THR A 292 10.75 10.85 -10.59
C THR A 292 10.04 10.81 -9.24
N TYR A 293 10.68 11.36 -8.21
CA TYR A 293 10.19 11.36 -6.83
C TYR A 293 9.63 12.73 -6.48
N TYR A 294 8.46 12.77 -5.85
CA TYR A 294 7.78 13.99 -5.45
C TYR A 294 7.31 13.92 -4.00
N ALA A 295 7.20 15.09 -3.37
CA ALA A 295 6.48 15.27 -2.11
C ALA A 295 5.71 16.59 -2.10
N ALA A 296 4.61 16.59 -1.35
CA ALA A 296 3.78 17.74 -1.07
C ALA A 296 3.93 18.14 0.41
N PHE A 297 4.12 19.43 0.64
CA PHE A 297 4.36 20.01 1.96
C PHE A 297 3.28 21.04 2.29
N ASP A 298 2.78 21.04 3.53
CA ASP A 298 1.99 22.15 4.06
C ASP A 298 2.89 23.08 4.85
N ASP A 299 2.83 24.37 4.56
CA ASP A 299 3.47 25.43 5.34
C ASP A 299 2.57 25.95 6.47
N GLY A 300 1.34 25.45 6.57
CA GLY A 300 0.35 25.86 7.56
C GLY A 300 -0.49 27.06 7.10
N ASP A 301 0.01 27.88 6.17
CA ASP A 301 -0.57 29.17 5.79
C ASP A 301 -1.20 29.17 4.40
N SER A 302 -0.50 28.60 3.41
CA SER A 302 -0.89 28.62 2.00
C SER A 302 -2.20 27.88 1.78
N PRO A 303 -3.04 28.26 0.81
CA PRO A 303 -4.33 27.60 0.55
C PRO A 303 -4.21 26.18 -0.01
N GLN A 304 -3.04 25.81 -0.52
CA GLN A 304 -2.74 24.51 -1.11
C GLN A 304 -1.34 24.04 -0.71
N ALA A 305 -1.08 22.74 -0.84
CA ALA A 305 0.23 22.19 -0.54
C ALA A 305 1.26 22.58 -1.62
N TRP A 306 2.51 22.76 -1.19
CA TRP A 306 3.66 22.98 -2.04
C TRP A 306 4.21 21.65 -2.54
N THR A 307 4.26 21.44 -3.86
CA THR A 307 4.80 20.21 -4.46
C THR A 307 6.21 20.42 -4.99
N PHE A 308 7.17 19.61 -4.49
CA PHE A 308 8.56 19.62 -4.96
C PHE A 308 9.01 18.24 -5.46
N ARG A 309 9.89 18.25 -6.46
CA ARG A 309 10.67 17.10 -6.89
C ARG A 309 11.82 16.87 -5.92
N LEU A 310 12.01 15.62 -5.52
CA LEU A 310 13.03 15.19 -4.58
C LEU A 310 14.12 14.35 -5.25
N ALA A 311 15.32 14.37 -4.69
CA ALA A 311 16.30 13.31 -4.92
C ALA A 311 15.85 12.02 -4.23
N LYS A 312 16.26 10.85 -4.76
CA LYS A 312 15.88 9.53 -4.18
C LYS A 312 16.23 9.43 -2.69
N GLN A 313 17.42 9.87 -2.30
CA GLN A 313 17.86 9.82 -0.90
C GLN A 313 16.95 10.62 0.03
N GLN A 314 16.53 11.82 -0.39
CA GLN A 314 15.60 12.65 0.37
C GLN A 314 14.22 12.00 0.48
N TYR A 315 13.73 11.45 -0.65
CA TYR A 315 12.44 10.74 -0.69
C TYR A 315 12.41 9.52 0.25
N ASP A 316 13.50 8.78 0.34
CA ASP A 316 13.63 7.60 1.19
C ASP A 316 13.73 7.97 2.68
N SER A 317 14.25 9.16 3.00
CA SER A 317 14.38 9.65 4.38
C SER A 317 13.13 10.34 4.94
N LEU A 318 12.14 10.65 4.08
CA LEU A 318 10.92 11.33 4.47
C LEU A 318 9.74 10.38 4.60
N SER A 319 8.95 10.60 5.63
CA SER A 319 7.64 10.00 5.83
C SER A 319 6.55 11.06 5.89
N ALA A 320 5.32 10.69 5.59
CA ALA A 320 4.19 11.60 5.77
C ALA A 320 3.97 11.89 7.27
N GLY A 321 3.78 13.17 7.61
CA GLY A 321 3.76 13.70 8.98
C GLY A 321 5.11 14.27 9.45
N ASP A 322 6.21 13.97 8.75
CA ASP A 322 7.53 14.58 9.05
C ASP A 322 7.48 16.10 8.90
N ARG A 323 8.27 16.81 9.71
CA ARG A 323 8.33 18.27 9.71
C ARG A 323 9.71 18.81 9.29
N PRO A 324 10.09 18.76 8.00
CA PRO A 324 11.34 19.34 7.56
C PRO A 324 11.24 20.86 7.33
N HIS A 325 12.39 21.52 7.42
CA HIS A 325 12.60 22.82 6.79
C HIS A 325 12.73 22.64 5.28
N VAL A 326 11.94 23.39 4.53
CA VAL A 326 11.81 23.33 3.07
C VAL A 326 12.31 24.65 2.48
N GLU A 327 13.30 24.56 1.59
CA GLU A 327 13.71 25.67 0.72
C GLU A 327 13.61 25.21 -0.74
N GLY A 328 12.88 25.96 -1.57
CA GLY A 328 12.67 25.57 -2.95
C GLY A 328 12.16 26.66 -3.87
N ASP A 329 12.22 26.39 -5.16
CA ASP A 329 11.61 27.17 -6.24
C ASP A 329 10.31 26.46 -6.68
N PRO A 330 9.12 26.97 -6.31
CA PRO A 330 7.85 26.35 -6.68
C PRO A 330 7.56 26.38 -8.19
N GLN A 331 8.12 27.35 -8.93
CA GLN A 331 7.95 27.44 -10.39
C GLN A 331 8.67 26.27 -11.08
N ARG A 332 9.87 25.93 -10.59
CA ARG A 332 10.65 24.77 -11.05
C ARG A 332 10.26 23.47 -10.35
N ARG A 333 9.50 23.54 -9.25
CA ARG A 333 9.22 22.43 -8.33
C ARG A 333 10.49 21.73 -7.90
N ALA A 334 11.52 22.51 -7.59
CA ALA A 334 12.81 21.97 -7.19
C ALA A 334 13.16 22.52 -5.81
N LEU A 335 13.65 21.64 -4.94
CA LEU A 335 14.30 22.11 -3.73
C LEU A 335 15.60 22.82 -4.10
N THR A 336 15.87 23.93 -3.43
CA THR A 336 17.11 24.71 -3.56
C THR A 336 18.14 24.31 -2.51
N ALA A 337 17.71 23.71 -1.40
CA ALA A 337 18.57 23.15 -0.36
C ALA A 337 18.15 21.73 0.04
N PRO A 338 19.05 20.93 0.62
CA PRO A 338 18.68 19.67 1.25
C PRO A 338 17.69 19.88 2.40
N LEU A 339 16.66 19.02 2.48
CA LEU A 339 15.73 19.02 3.60
C LEU A 339 16.47 18.76 4.91
N ARG A 340 16.21 19.60 5.90
CA ARG A 340 16.70 19.44 7.27
C ARG A 340 15.50 19.15 8.16
N ARG A 341 15.60 18.20 9.09
CA ARG A 341 14.54 18.04 10.09
C ARG A 341 14.48 19.32 10.91
N SER A 342 13.30 19.90 11.06
CA SER A 342 13.12 21.03 11.95
C SER A 342 13.43 20.53 13.38
N PRO A 343 14.19 21.29 14.19
CA PRO A 343 14.41 20.92 15.59
C PRO A 343 13.04 20.79 16.25
N ASP A 344 12.81 19.65 16.91
CA ASP A 344 11.50 19.28 17.43
C ASP A 344 11.00 20.40 18.35
N PRO A 345 9.91 21.12 18.01
CA PRO A 345 9.50 22.31 18.75
C PRO A 345 9.03 21.99 20.18
N GLY A 346 8.83 20.70 20.50
CA GLY A 346 8.43 20.20 21.81
C GLY A 346 9.57 19.61 22.65
N GLY A 347 10.83 19.70 22.22
CA GLY A 347 11.99 19.30 23.01
C GLY A 347 12.27 20.27 24.16
N ILE A 348 11.34 20.39 25.11
CA ILE A 348 11.64 20.95 26.42
C ILE A 348 12.55 19.91 27.08
N SER A 349 13.84 20.21 27.16
CA SER A 349 14.79 19.49 27.98
C SER A 349 14.26 19.47 29.42
N GLY A 350 13.65 18.36 29.82
CA GLY A 350 13.27 18.08 31.21
C GLY A 350 14.49 17.76 32.06
#